data_AF-A0A7S4NGF2-F1
#
_entry.id   AF-A0A7S4NGF2-F1
#
_cell.length_a   1.000
_cell.length_b   1.000
_cell.length_c   1.000
_cell.angle_alpha   90.00
_cell.angle_beta   90.00
_cell.angle_gamma   90.00
#
_symmetry.space_group_name_H-M   'P 1'
#
loop_
_entity.id
_entity.type
_entity.pdbx_description
1 polymer ?
#
loop_
_entity_poly.entity_id
_entity_poly.type
_entity_poly.pdbx_seq_one_letter_code
_entity_poly.pdbx_strand_id
1 'polypeptide(L)'
;YPKSNLCIVGISNQVGIPAFREPKLLSRIHSQMIFKSYTEKELSNLVALRMALYHGVIAPFLVDTSSQPNRGLDIFSNNAMQMIFRSYGLQGDFRSCVHACKHVLIQFLEQSADKWSEVLVNVRRSSIFSSGEYNENDGLIGPEFTFAALGKIKVSVVRPELIHLPFLGYVVLAICLRIELLKPMNGPNEAGASQEALPCTISIDTIAEAMFCMASRIRTMIAQSSLKNSALTLEAAERLENFVGLRWIIDTLHQLQLIDIVLSYDESLSRGLIRLNIEPKVLKRALEDPRYCQ
;
A
#
# COMPACT_ATOMS: atom_id res chain seq x y z
N TYR A 1 47.86 -3.49 -18.89
CA TYR A 1 47.22 -4.32 -19.92
C TYR A 1 47.31 -3.66 -21.30
N PRO A 2 48.48 -3.63 -21.95
CA PRO A 2 48.64 -2.91 -23.23
C PRO A 2 48.11 -3.66 -24.48
N LYS A 3 47.44 -4.82 -24.35
CA LYS A 3 46.89 -5.61 -25.48
C LYS A 3 45.47 -6.15 -25.27
N SER A 4 44.73 -5.67 -24.28
CA SER A 4 43.36 -6.18 -24.02
C SER A 4 42.32 -5.40 -24.83
N ASN A 5 41.62 -6.09 -25.74
CA ASN A 5 40.37 -5.63 -26.33
C ASN A 5 39.24 -5.76 -25.29
N LEU A 6 39.32 -4.98 -24.21
CA LEU A 6 38.35 -5.01 -23.12
C LEU A 6 37.38 -3.83 -23.24
N CYS A 7 36.09 -4.13 -23.43
CA CYS A 7 35.01 -3.15 -23.33
C CYS A 7 34.35 -3.30 -21.95
N ILE A 8 34.27 -2.21 -21.19
CA ILE A 8 33.63 -2.16 -19.87
C ILE A 8 32.34 -1.36 -19.98
N VAL A 9 31.21 -1.98 -19.63
CA VAL A 9 29.90 -1.32 -19.58
C VAL A 9 29.46 -1.21 -18.13
N GLY A 10 29.44 0.01 -17.59
CA GLY A 10 28.94 0.31 -16.25
C GLY A 10 27.46 0.74 -16.30
N ILE A 11 26.62 0.14 -15.47
CA ILE A 11 25.20 0.48 -15.34
C ILE A 11 24.98 1.08 -13.94
N SER A 12 24.33 2.24 -13.87
CA SER A 12 24.05 2.97 -12.63
C SER A 12 22.63 3.55 -12.67
N ASN A 13 21.98 3.59 -11.51
CA ASN A 13 20.66 4.21 -11.34
C ASN A 13 20.73 5.75 -11.23
N GLN A 14 21.93 6.30 -11.03
CA GLN A 14 22.15 7.74 -10.92
C GLN A 14 22.87 8.27 -12.15
N VAL A 15 22.31 9.34 -12.72
CA VAL A 15 23.01 10.16 -13.71
C VAL A 15 24.12 10.90 -12.98
N GLY A 16 25.36 10.69 -13.41
CA GLY A 16 26.51 11.25 -12.73
C GLY A 16 26.91 10.41 -11.52
N ILE A 17 27.42 9.20 -11.80
CA ILE A 17 28.14 8.33 -10.86
C ILE A 17 28.97 9.22 -9.89
N PRO A 18 29.16 8.87 -8.61
CA PRO A 18 30.00 9.61 -7.65
C PRO A 18 31.45 9.92 -8.08
N ALA A 19 31.84 9.61 -9.31
CA ALA A 19 32.98 10.14 -10.04
C ALA A 19 33.09 11.69 -10.00
N PHE A 20 32.05 12.45 -9.62
CA PHE A 20 32.22 13.87 -9.23
C PHE A 20 33.25 14.09 -8.10
N ARG A 21 33.55 13.08 -7.29
CA ARG A 21 34.57 13.17 -6.23
C ARG A 21 36.00 12.99 -6.75
N GLU A 22 36.20 12.46 -7.96
CA GLU A 22 37.52 12.26 -8.55
C GLU A 22 37.56 12.60 -10.07
N PRO A 23 38.00 13.83 -10.43
CA PRO A 23 38.06 14.30 -11.82
C PRO A 23 38.87 13.39 -12.76
N LYS A 24 39.86 12.65 -12.22
CA LYS A 24 40.70 11.70 -12.96
C LYS A 24 39.95 10.45 -13.43
N LEU A 25 38.87 10.06 -12.76
CA LEU A 25 38.05 8.92 -13.16
C LEU A 25 37.01 9.34 -14.18
N LEU A 26 36.44 10.54 -14.03
CA LEU A 26 35.51 11.12 -15.02
C LEU A 26 36.16 11.24 -16.41
N SER A 27 37.40 11.70 -16.48
CA SER A 27 38.11 11.85 -17.76
C SER A 27 38.44 10.53 -18.47
N ARG A 28 38.27 9.38 -17.79
CA ARG A 28 38.43 8.04 -18.37
C ARG A 28 37.13 7.45 -18.90
N ILE A 29 35.98 8.09 -18.65
CA ILE A 29 34.69 7.66 -19.18
C ILE A 29 34.60 8.16 -20.63
N HIS A 30 34.57 7.23 -21.58
CA HIS A 30 34.56 7.57 -23.00
C HIS A 30 33.17 7.99 -23.51
N SER A 31 32.11 7.39 -22.97
CA SER A 31 30.73 7.68 -23.37
C SER A 31 29.76 7.42 -22.23
N GLN A 32 28.72 8.25 -22.12
CA GLN A 32 27.62 8.05 -21.19
C GLN A 32 26.30 8.02 -21.96
N MET A 33 25.52 6.96 -21.75
CA MET A 33 24.15 6.86 -22.26
C MET A 33 23.18 7.01 -21.09
N ILE A 34 22.20 7.91 -21.23
CA ILE A 34 21.15 8.12 -20.25
C ILE A 34 19.89 7.42 -20.75
N PHE A 35 19.47 6.38 -20.05
CA PHE A 35 18.18 5.73 -20.28
C PHE A 35 17.09 6.55 -19.59
N LYS A 36 16.25 7.21 -20.38
CA LYS A 36 15.07 7.91 -19.86
C LYS A 36 14.01 6.87 -19.48
N SER A 37 13.20 7.22 -18.49
CA SER A 37 12.01 6.43 -18.16
C SER A 37 11.06 6.36 -19.35
N TYR A 38 10.30 5.28 -19.46
CA TYR A 38 9.37 5.10 -20.56
C TYR A 38 8.22 6.09 -20.46
N THR A 39 7.80 6.62 -21.62
CA THR A 39 6.55 7.35 -21.78
C THR A 39 5.34 6.40 -21.67
N GLU A 40 4.17 6.95 -21.38
CA GLU A 40 2.91 6.18 -21.35
C GLU A 40 2.67 5.41 -22.66
N LYS A 41 2.98 6.03 -23.80
CA LYS A 41 2.83 5.39 -25.12
C LYS A 41 3.81 4.22 -25.30
N GLU A 42 5.06 4.38 -24.86
CA GLU A 42 6.06 3.30 -24.93
C GLU A 42 5.69 2.14 -24.00
N LEU A 43 5.23 2.43 -22.78
CA LEU A 43 4.72 1.42 -21.85
C LEU A 43 3.53 0.67 -22.43
N SER A 44 2.58 1.39 -23.03
CA SER A 44 1.43 0.81 -23.72
C SER A 44 1.85 -0.16 -24.82
N ASN A 45 2.75 0.27 -25.70
CA ASN A 45 3.27 -0.57 -26.77
C ASN A 45 4.01 -1.82 -26.24
N LEU A 46 4.83 -1.67 -25.19
CA LEU A 46 5.56 -2.79 -24.59
C LEU A 46 4.63 -3.81 -23.94
N VAL A 47 3.59 -3.36 -23.25
CA VAL A 47 2.59 -4.27 -22.66
C VAL A 47 1.75 -4.91 -23.75
N ALA A 48 1.32 -4.16 -24.76
CA ALA A 48 0.59 -4.68 -25.92
C ALA A 48 1.39 -5.78 -26.64
N LEU A 49 2.69 -5.56 -26.89
CA LEU A 49 3.58 -6.58 -27.46
C LEU A 49 3.64 -7.85 -26.60
N ARG A 50 3.70 -7.70 -25.27
CA ARG A 50 3.72 -8.84 -24.34
C ARG A 50 2.38 -9.58 -24.30
N MET A 51 1.28 -8.84 -24.43
CA MET A 51 -0.07 -9.39 -24.41
C MET A 51 -0.48 -9.97 -25.76
N ALA A 52 0.09 -9.52 -26.88
CA ALA A 52 -0.21 -10.01 -28.24
C ALA A 52 0.00 -11.53 -28.37
N LEU A 53 0.92 -12.10 -27.58
CA LEU A 53 1.11 -13.55 -27.45
C LEU A 53 -0.12 -14.29 -26.90
N TYR A 54 -1.03 -13.58 -26.22
CA TYR A 54 -2.24 -14.10 -25.59
C TYR A 54 -3.53 -13.63 -26.28
N HIS A 55 -3.47 -12.59 -27.13
CA HIS A 55 -4.64 -12.07 -27.87
C HIS A 55 -5.25 -13.12 -28.82
N GLY A 56 -4.45 -14.09 -29.28
CA GLY A 56 -4.94 -15.22 -30.08
C GLY A 56 -5.64 -16.33 -29.29
N VAL A 57 -5.63 -16.31 -27.94
CA VAL A 57 -6.15 -17.40 -27.10
C VAL A 57 -7.59 -17.16 -26.65
N ILE A 58 -8.05 -15.90 -26.59
CA ILE A 58 -9.48 -15.58 -26.40
C ILE A 58 -10.17 -15.61 -27.77
N ALA A 59 -9.96 -16.70 -28.51
CA ALA A 59 -10.81 -17.04 -29.62
C ALA A 59 -12.08 -17.65 -29.02
N PRO A 60 -13.27 -17.09 -29.28
CA PRO A 60 -14.50 -17.71 -28.87
C PRO A 60 -14.60 -19.10 -29.50
N PHE A 61 -14.61 -20.16 -28.69
CA PHE A 61 -15.05 -21.51 -29.07
C PHE A 61 -16.53 -21.56 -29.51
N LEU A 62 -17.15 -20.42 -29.83
CA LEU A 62 -18.60 -20.25 -29.90
C LEU A 62 -19.16 -20.08 -31.32
N VAL A 63 -18.36 -20.00 -32.37
CA VAL A 63 -18.91 -19.97 -33.74
C VAL A 63 -18.06 -20.79 -34.71
N ASP A 64 -18.65 -21.90 -35.17
CA ASP A 64 -18.20 -22.72 -36.28
C ASP A 64 -18.47 -21.96 -37.59
N THR A 65 -17.65 -20.97 -37.92
CA THR A 65 -17.71 -20.27 -39.22
C THR A 65 -16.32 -20.14 -39.82
N SER A 66 -16.06 -21.01 -40.79
CA SER A 66 -14.82 -21.23 -41.52
C SER A 66 -14.37 -20.09 -42.46
N SER A 67 -14.68 -18.81 -42.16
CA SER A 67 -14.49 -17.75 -43.16
C SER A 67 -14.09 -16.35 -42.66
N GLN A 68 -13.75 -16.13 -41.38
CA GLN A 68 -13.24 -14.81 -40.97
C GLN A 68 -11.94 -14.88 -40.12
N PRO A 69 -10.93 -14.06 -40.44
CA PRO A 69 -9.68 -14.05 -39.70
C PRO A 69 -9.91 -13.43 -38.32
N ASN A 70 -9.50 -14.17 -37.28
CA ASN A 70 -9.20 -13.72 -35.91
C ASN A 70 -9.91 -12.43 -35.45
N ARG A 71 -11.18 -12.55 -35.05
CA ARG A 71 -11.83 -11.56 -34.18
C ARG A 71 -11.27 -11.73 -32.76
N GLY A 72 -10.12 -11.12 -32.50
CA GLY A 72 -9.48 -11.14 -31.18
C GLY A 72 -10.19 -10.19 -30.22
N LEU A 73 -10.54 -10.68 -29.04
CA LEU A 73 -10.96 -9.85 -27.92
C LEU A 73 -9.74 -9.52 -27.05
N ASP A 74 -9.47 -8.24 -26.83
CA ASP A 74 -8.40 -7.84 -25.93
C ASP A 74 -8.71 -8.27 -24.49
N ILE A 75 -7.67 -8.67 -23.75
CA ILE A 75 -7.83 -9.02 -22.33
C ILE A 75 -8.25 -7.78 -21.52
N PHE A 76 -7.72 -6.61 -21.85
CA PHE A 76 -8.04 -5.35 -21.21
C PHE A 76 -8.60 -4.40 -22.25
N SER A 77 -9.63 -3.63 -21.90
CA SER A 77 -10.03 -2.51 -22.76
C SER A 77 -8.96 -1.43 -22.76
N ASN A 78 -8.89 -0.63 -23.84
CA ASN A 78 -7.97 0.50 -23.93
C ASN A 78 -8.08 1.42 -22.70
N ASN A 79 -9.30 1.70 -22.24
CA ASN A 79 -9.55 2.51 -21.03
C ASN A 79 -9.02 1.85 -19.75
N ALA A 80 -9.15 0.53 -19.59
CA ALA A 80 -8.57 -0.19 -18.46
C ALA A 80 -7.04 -0.11 -18.48
N MET A 81 -6.42 -0.28 -19.65
CA MET A 81 -4.97 -0.17 -19.83
C MET A 81 -4.46 1.24 -19.51
N GLN A 82 -5.10 2.28 -20.05
CA GLN A 82 -4.75 3.68 -19.75
C GLN A 82 -4.79 3.96 -18.25
N MET A 83 -5.78 3.41 -17.54
CA MET A 83 -5.88 3.60 -16.10
C MET A 83 -4.76 2.90 -15.31
N ILE A 84 -4.31 1.72 -15.76
CA ILE A 84 -3.13 1.06 -15.20
C ILE A 84 -1.89 1.94 -15.41
N PHE A 85 -1.70 2.48 -16.62
CA PHE A 85 -0.56 3.36 -16.92
C PHE A 85 -0.60 4.67 -16.15
N ARG A 86 -1.76 5.29 -15.98
CA ARG A 86 -1.87 6.50 -15.14
C ARG A 86 -1.62 6.21 -13.66
N SER A 87 -1.96 5.02 -13.20
CA SER A 87 -1.82 4.65 -11.78
C SER A 87 -0.41 4.19 -11.41
N TYR A 88 0.28 3.49 -12.30
CA TYR A 88 1.57 2.81 -12.04
C TYR A 88 2.67 3.13 -13.06
N GLY A 89 2.34 3.84 -14.15
CA GLY A 89 3.28 4.31 -15.17
C GLY A 89 3.83 5.71 -14.92
N LEU A 90 3.38 6.43 -13.86
CA LEU A 90 3.94 7.74 -13.48
C LEU A 90 5.44 7.68 -13.15
N GLN A 91 5.95 6.52 -12.72
CA GLN A 91 7.38 6.30 -12.49
C GLN A 91 8.15 5.95 -13.78
N GLY A 92 7.44 5.74 -14.89
CA GLY A 92 7.98 5.25 -16.16
C GLY A 92 8.68 3.90 -16.06
N ASP A 93 8.35 3.10 -15.04
CA ASP A 93 8.87 1.75 -14.83
C ASP A 93 7.94 0.70 -15.44
N PHE A 94 8.48 -0.04 -16.41
CA PHE A 94 7.79 -1.14 -17.07
C PHE A 94 7.43 -2.28 -16.11
N ARG A 95 8.28 -2.57 -15.12
CA ARG A 95 8.01 -3.67 -14.17
C ARG A 95 6.78 -3.38 -13.33
N SER A 96 6.67 -2.17 -12.81
CA SER A 96 5.50 -1.70 -12.06
C SER A 96 4.21 -1.79 -12.88
N CYS A 97 4.25 -1.40 -14.16
CA CYS A 97 3.09 -1.53 -15.05
C CYS A 97 2.69 -2.99 -15.29
N VAL A 98 3.66 -3.88 -15.56
CA VAL A 98 3.39 -5.31 -15.73
C VAL A 98 2.86 -5.94 -14.45
N HIS A 99 3.39 -5.54 -13.29
CA HIS A 99 2.93 -6.02 -11.99
C HIS A 99 1.48 -5.60 -11.72
N ALA A 100 1.13 -4.35 -12.02
CA ALA A 100 -0.25 -3.88 -11.92
C ALA A 100 -1.19 -4.66 -12.85
N CYS A 101 -0.80 -4.89 -14.11
CA CYS A 101 -1.57 -5.74 -15.04
C CYS A 101 -1.76 -7.16 -14.47
N LYS A 102 -0.68 -7.78 -13.98
CA LYS A 102 -0.72 -9.11 -13.36
C LYS A 102 -1.66 -9.17 -12.16
N HIS A 103 -1.61 -8.16 -11.29
CA HIS A 103 -2.48 -8.10 -10.11
C HIS A 103 -3.96 -8.02 -10.52
N VAL A 104 -4.30 -7.15 -11.49
CA VAL A 104 -5.66 -7.05 -12.00
C VAL A 104 -6.11 -8.37 -12.62
N LEU A 105 -5.24 -9.05 -13.38
CA LEU A 105 -5.54 -10.35 -13.95
C LEU A 105 -5.80 -11.43 -12.89
N ILE A 106 -4.96 -11.52 -11.85
CA ILE A 106 -5.16 -12.49 -10.77
C ILE A 106 -6.50 -12.24 -10.07
N GLN A 107 -6.77 -10.99 -9.70
CA GLN A 107 -8.04 -10.62 -9.08
C GLN A 107 -9.24 -10.92 -9.98
N PHE A 108 -9.07 -10.77 -11.30
CA PHE A 108 -10.09 -11.12 -12.28
C PHE A 108 -10.32 -12.63 -12.35
N LEU A 109 -9.24 -13.43 -12.32
CA LEU A 109 -9.32 -14.89 -12.37
C LEU A 109 -9.91 -15.50 -11.09
N GLU A 110 -9.73 -14.85 -9.94
CA GLU A 110 -10.26 -15.25 -8.63
C GLU A 110 -11.76 -14.95 -8.44
N GLN A 111 -12.45 -14.40 -9.46
CA GLN A 111 -13.87 -14.11 -9.37
C GLN A 111 -14.73 -15.39 -9.20
N SER A 112 -15.85 -15.25 -8.49
CA SER A 112 -16.85 -16.32 -8.32
C SER A 112 -17.51 -16.73 -9.65
N ALA A 113 -18.06 -17.94 -9.71
CA ALA A 113 -18.75 -18.46 -10.90
C ALA A 113 -19.89 -17.56 -11.43
N ASP A 114 -20.62 -16.90 -10.53
CA ASP A 114 -21.69 -15.95 -10.91
C ASP A 114 -21.14 -14.72 -11.65
N LYS A 115 -19.97 -14.24 -11.23
CA LYS A 115 -19.29 -13.08 -11.83
C LYS A 115 -18.70 -13.45 -13.19
N TRP A 116 -18.18 -14.66 -13.34
CA TRP A 116 -17.79 -15.20 -14.64
C TRP A 116 -18.97 -15.30 -15.62
N SER A 117 -20.16 -15.66 -15.14
CA SER A 117 -21.36 -15.72 -15.97
C SER A 117 -21.77 -14.33 -16.47
N GLU A 118 -21.67 -13.31 -15.60
CA GLU A 118 -21.89 -11.89 -15.96
C GLU A 118 -20.87 -11.42 -17.01
N VAL A 119 -19.58 -11.73 -16.83
CA VAL A 119 -18.51 -11.43 -17.79
C VAL A 119 -18.82 -12.07 -19.15
N LEU A 120 -19.21 -13.34 -19.21
CA LEU A 120 -19.55 -14.01 -20.46
C LEU A 120 -20.74 -13.37 -21.18
N VAL A 121 -21.75 -12.91 -20.44
CA VAL A 121 -22.89 -12.16 -21.02
C VAL A 121 -22.41 -10.85 -21.62
N ASN A 122 -21.54 -10.12 -20.93
CA ASN A 122 -21.00 -8.85 -21.42
C ASN A 122 -20.09 -9.05 -22.65
N VAL A 123 -19.26 -10.09 -22.65
CA VAL A 123 -18.46 -10.49 -23.82
C VAL A 123 -19.36 -10.80 -25.01
N ARG A 124 -20.44 -11.59 -24.82
CA ARG A 124 -21.39 -11.89 -25.91
C ARG A 124 -22.15 -10.67 -26.43
N ARG A 125 -22.29 -9.63 -25.61
CA ARG A 125 -22.90 -8.36 -25.98
C ARG A 125 -21.93 -7.38 -26.65
N SER A 126 -20.63 -7.67 -26.65
CA SER A 126 -19.64 -6.82 -27.32
C SER A 126 -19.94 -6.69 -28.82
N SER A 127 -19.60 -5.52 -29.36
CA SER A 127 -19.74 -5.20 -30.77
C SER A 127 -18.99 -6.18 -31.67
N ILE A 128 -17.87 -6.75 -31.21
CA ILE A 128 -17.08 -7.70 -32.01
C ILE A 128 -17.85 -9.00 -32.34
N PHE A 129 -18.82 -9.38 -31.50
CA PHE A 129 -19.67 -10.55 -31.71
C PHE A 129 -20.95 -10.22 -32.49
N SER A 130 -21.43 -8.98 -32.43
CA SER A 130 -22.67 -8.56 -33.08
C SER A 130 -22.45 -7.91 -34.46
N SER A 131 -21.49 -6.98 -34.59
CA SER A 131 -21.13 -6.30 -35.85
C SER A 131 -19.91 -6.91 -36.54
N GLY A 132 -19.01 -7.53 -35.78
CA GLY A 132 -17.77 -8.08 -36.32
C GLY A 132 -16.65 -7.08 -36.56
N GLU A 133 -16.88 -5.82 -36.20
CA GLU A 133 -15.85 -4.80 -36.19
C GLU A 133 -15.07 -4.88 -34.88
N TYR A 134 -13.75 -4.76 -34.98
CA TYR A 134 -12.89 -4.69 -33.81
C TYR A 134 -13.08 -3.34 -33.09
N ASN A 135 -13.29 -3.39 -31.78
CA ASN A 135 -13.37 -2.21 -30.93
C ASN A 135 -12.40 -2.38 -29.75
N GLU A 136 -11.38 -1.55 -29.69
CA GLU A 136 -10.37 -1.54 -28.62
C GLU A 136 -10.95 -1.25 -27.22
N ASN A 137 -12.19 -0.75 -27.14
CA ASN A 137 -12.87 -0.51 -25.87
C ASN A 137 -13.60 -1.75 -25.33
N ASP A 138 -13.76 -2.79 -26.15
CA ASP A 138 -14.53 -3.99 -25.82
C ASP A 138 -13.67 -5.09 -25.16
N GLY A 139 -12.65 -4.73 -24.39
CA GLY A 139 -11.82 -5.74 -23.73
C GLY A 139 -12.56 -6.52 -22.62
N LEU A 140 -12.10 -7.74 -22.35
CA LEU A 140 -12.65 -8.64 -21.32
C LEU A 140 -12.68 -7.98 -19.93
N ILE A 141 -11.63 -7.24 -19.59
CA ILE A 141 -11.50 -6.49 -18.35
C ILE A 141 -11.74 -5.00 -18.63
N GLY A 142 -12.85 -4.50 -18.09
CA GLY A 142 -13.24 -3.09 -18.17
C GLY A 142 -12.57 -2.18 -17.14
N PRO A 143 -12.77 -0.85 -17.27
CA PRO A 143 -12.17 0.14 -16.37
C PRO A 143 -12.71 0.02 -14.94
N GLU A 144 -14.00 -0.24 -14.73
CA GLU A 144 -14.59 -0.31 -13.38
C GLU A 144 -13.92 -1.39 -12.50
N PHE A 145 -13.76 -2.60 -13.06
CA PHE A 145 -13.08 -3.69 -12.37
C PHE A 145 -11.62 -3.37 -12.10
N THR A 146 -10.94 -2.84 -13.12
CA THR A 146 -9.53 -2.44 -13.02
C THR A 146 -9.33 -1.42 -11.91
N PHE A 147 -10.27 -0.47 -11.73
CA PHE A 147 -10.17 0.57 -10.71
C PHE A 147 -10.27 -0.04 -9.32
N ALA A 148 -11.25 -0.92 -9.10
CA ALA A 148 -11.41 -1.63 -7.85
C ALA A 148 -10.20 -2.51 -7.53
N ALA A 149 -9.67 -3.24 -8.52
CA ALA A 149 -8.52 -4.12 -8.36
C ALA A 149 -7.22 -3.35 -8.07
N LEU A 150 -6.97 -2.24 -8.77
CA LEU A 150 -5.83 -1.35 -8.47
C LEU A 150 -6.00 -0.64 -7.12
N GLY A 151 -7.24 -0.34 -6.73
CA GLY A 151 -7.59 0.14 -5.40
C GLY A 151 -7.05 -0.77 -4.32
N LYS A 152 -7.20 -2.10 -4.45
CA LYS A 152 -6.65 -3.06 -3.48
C LYS A 152 -5.11 -3.02 -3.36
N ILE A 153 -4.39 -2.63 -4.41
CA ILE A 153 -2.93 -2.43 -4.36
C ILE A 153 -2.60 -1.16 -3.55
N LYS A 154 -3.38 -0.08 -3.70
CA LYS A 154 -3.20 1.19 -2.95
C LYS A 154 -3.79 1.16 -1.54
N VAL A 155 -4.75 0.28 -1.28
CA VAL A 155 -5.44 0.14 0.02
C VAL A 155 -4.55 -0.56 1.08
N SER A 156 -3.24 -0.74 0.83
CA SER A 156 -2.27 -0.90 1.92
C SER A 156 -2.24 0.31 2.89
N VAL A 157 -2.92 1.42 2.55
CA VAL A 157 -3.18 2.54 3.48
C VAL A 157 -4.12 2.13 4.62
N VAL A 158 -5.00 1.15 4.39
CA VAL A 158 -5.73 0.50 5.47
C VAL A 158 -4.98 -0.78 5.79
N ARG A 159 -4.09 -0.70 6.78
CA ARG A 159 -3.38 -1.87 7.29
C ARG A 159 -4.42 -2.88 7.79
N PRO A 160 -4.67 -4.02 7.08
CA PRO A 160 -5.62 -5.04 7.54
C PRO A 160 -5.25 -5.56 8.94
N GLU A 161 -3.98 -5.41 9.32
CA GLU A 161 -3.46 -5.67 10.66
C GLU A 161 -4.22 -4.87 11.73
N LEU A 162 -4.67 -3.64 11.42
CA LEU A 162 -5.45 -2.83 12.35
C LEU A 162 -6.76 -3.52 12.70
N ILE A 163 -7.48 -4.10 11.73
CA ILE A 163 -8.83 -4.70 11.89
C ILE A 163 -8.84 -5.79 12.97
N HIS A 164 -7.76 -6.55 13.08
CA HIS A 164 -7.65 -7.72 13.96
C HIS A 164 -6.85 -7.44 15.25
N LEU A 165 -6.56 -6.18 15.56
CA LEU A 165 -5.84 -5.86 16.79
C LEU A 165 -6.65 -6.24 18.04
N PRO A 166 -6.01 -6.79 19.07
CA PRO A 166 -6.68 -6.95 20.36
C PRO A 166 -7.05 -5.57 20.92
N PHE A 167 -8.12 -5.51 21.72
CA PHE A 167 -8.61 -4.27 22.37
C PHE A 167 -7.48 -3.40 22.95
N LEU A 168 -6.52 -4.00 23.65
CA LEU A 168 -5.41 -3.26 24.26
C LEU A 168 -4.43 -2.68 23.21
N GLY A 169 -4.28 -3.30 22.05
CA GLY A 169 -3.52 -2.75 20.92
C GLY A 169 -4.15 -1.47 20.37
N TYR A 170 -5.48 -1.44 20.25
CA TYR A 170 -6.21 -0.22 19.88
C TYR A 170 -6.07 0.88 20.94
N VAL A 171 -6.15 0.53 22.22
CA VAL A 171 -5.98 1.50 23.32
C VAL A 171 -4.58 2.11 23.27
N VAL A 172 -3.52 1.31 23.10
CA VAL A 172 -2.15 1.79 22.99
C VAL A 172 -2.00 2.74 21.78
N LEU A 173 -2.51 2.36 20.61
CA LEU A 173 -2.45 3.22 19.42
C LEU A 173 -3.25 4.52 19.59
N ALA A 174 -4.40 4.48 20.25
CA ALA A 174 -5.22 5.65 20.55
C ALA A 174 -4.53 6.60 21.53
N ILE A 175 -3.85 6.08 22.55
CA ILE A 175 -3.02 6.85 23.48
C ILE A 175 -1.87 7.50 22.71
N CYS A 176 -1.16 6.75 21.86
CA CYS A 176 -0.07 7.28 21.06
C CYS A 176 -0.53 8.43 20.14
N LEU A 177 -1.65 8.23 19.43
CA LEU A 177 -2.26 9.26 18.59
C LEU A 177 -2.65 10.49 19.42
N ARG A 178 -3.24 10.28 20.60
CA ARG A 178 -3.66 11.39 21.47
C ARG A 178 -2.46 12.20 21.95
N ILE A 179 -1.37 11.56 22.35
CA ILE A 179 -0.13 12.23 22.77
C ILE A 179 0.50 12.99 21.60
N GLU A 180 0.54 12.40 20.42
CA GLU A 180 1.05 13.06 19.20
C GLU A 180 0.21 14.29 18.82
N LEU A 181 -1.11 14.22 18.96
CA LEU A 181 -2.02 15.35 18.73
C LEU A 181 -1.97 16.44 19.81
N LEU A 182 -1.50 16.12 21.02
CA LEU A 182 -1.42 17.05 22.15
C LEU A 182 -0.10 17.83 22.20
N LYS A 183 0.96 17.40 21.48
CA LYS A 183 2.20 18.18 21.42
C LYS A 183 1.94 19.49 20.68
N PRO A 184 2.23 20.66 21.28
CA PRO A 184 2.15 21.93 20.57
C PRO A 184 3.16 21.93 19.42
N MET A 185 2.77 22.46 18.26
CA MET A 185 3.64 22.73 17.09
C MET A 185 4.74 23.80 17.37
N ASN A 186 5.16 23.98 18.62
CA ASN A 186 6.07 25.04 19.05
C ASN A 186 7.21 24.47 19.91
N GLY A 187 8.34 24.19 19.28
CA GLY A 187 9.64 24.51 19.88
C GLY A 187 10.01 25.95 19.49
N PRO A 188 10.70 26.74 20.34
CA PRO A 188 11.14 28.07 19.95
C PRO A 188 12.11 27.97 18.78
N ASN A 189 11.88 28.81 17.77
CA ASN A 189 12.74 29.12 16.63
C ASN A 189 14.23 28.76 16.82
N GLU A 190 14.69 27.76 16.08
CA GLU A 190 16.01 27.81 15.46
C GLU A 190 15.81 27.87 13.95
N ALA A 191 16.20 29.02 13.39
CA ALA A 191 16.03 29.37 12.00
C ALA A 191 16.79 28.41 11.08
N GLY A 192 16.13 27.95 10.02
CA GLY A 192 16.81 27.51 8.79
C GLY A 192 17.08 26.02 8.67
N ALA A 193 16.03 25.18 8.68
CA ALA A 193 15.99 23.94 7.92
C ALA A 193 14.52 23.57 7.72
N SER A 194 14.14 23.05 6.56
CA SER A 194 12.85 22.40 6.36
C SER A 194 12.79 21.15 7.25
N GLN A 195 12.40 21.33 8.51
CA GLN A 195 12.16 20.22 9.42
C GLN A 195 10.82 19.59 9.01
N GLU A 196 10.87 18.52 8.23
CA GLU A 196 9.84 17.49 8.32
C GLU A 196 9.68 17.18 9.82
N ALA A 197 8.46 17.35 10.34
CA ALA A 197 8.17 17.14 11.74
C ALA A 197 8.63 15.73 12.14
N LEU A 198 9.70 15.64 12.93
CA LEU A 198 10.18 14.38 13.45
C LEU A 198 9.03 13.71 14.22
N PRO A 199 8.71 12.42 13.96
CA PRO A 199 7.55 11.81 14.57
C PRO A 199 7.74 11.72 16.09
N CYS A 200 6.63 11.91 16.82
CA CYS A 200 6.62 12.00 18.28
C CYS A 200 7.17 10.70 18.92
N THR A 201 8.23 10.81 19.73
CA THR A 201 8.67 9.75 20.62
C THR A 201 7.88 9.78 21.94
N ILE A 202 7.46 8.59 22.39
CA ILE A 202 6.60 8.38 23.55
C ILE A 202 7.24 7.30 24.43
N SER A 203 7.34 7.55 25.73
CA SER A 203 7.86 6.54 26.67
C SER A 203 6.79 5.50 27.00
N ILE A 204 7.20 4.24 27.19
CA ILE A 204 6.29 3.15 27.58
C ILE A 204 5.62 3.46 28.93
N ASP A 205 6.31 4.11 29.86
CA ASP A 205 5.75 4.53 31.15
C ASP A 205 4.60 5.52 30.97
N THR A 206 4.72 6.46 30.03
CA THR A 206 3.64 7.41 29.70
C THR A 206 2.39 6.67 29.19
N ILE A 207 2.58 5.57 28.45
CA ILE A 207 1.47 4.76 27.96
C ILE A 207 0.82 4.00 29.12
N ALA A 208 1.62 3.38 29.99
CA ALA A 208 1.13 2.69 31.17
C ALA A 208 0.34 3.62 32.10
N GLU A 209 0.87 4.82 32.36
CA GLU A 209 0.20 5.85 33.16
C GLU A 209 -1.12 6.31 32.52
N ALA A 210 -1.13 6.52 31.20
CA ALA A 210 -2.35 6.90 30.47
C ALA A 210 -3.41 5.79 30.54
N MET A 211 -3.02 4.52 30.41
CA MET A 211 -3.93 3.37 30.57
C MET A 211 -4.52 3.30 31.98
N PHE A 212 -3.69 3.48 33.01
CA PHE A 212 -4.14 3.51 34.41
C PHE A 212 -5.12 4.67 34.66
N CYS A 213 -4.81 5.87 34.16
CA CYS A 213 -5.69 7.03 34.25
C CYS A 213 -7.05 6.78 33.58
N MET A 214 -7.05 6.14 32.42
CA MET A 214 -8.29 5.77 31.71
C MET A 214 -9.14 4.79 32.52
N ALA A 215 -8.53 3.74 33.07
CA ALA A 215 -9.22 2.74 33.89
C ALA A 215 -9.87 3.39 35.13
N SER A 216 -9.11 4.21 35.86
CA SER A 216 -9.59 4.94 37.03
C SER A 216 -10.75 5.88 36.71
N ARG A 217 -10.67 6.58 35.55
CA ARG A 217 -11.75 7.45 35.07
C ARG A 217 -13.01 6.67 34.71
N ILE A 218 -12.88 5.51 34.07
CA ILE A 218 -14.02 4.64 33.76
C ILE A 218 -14.70 4.16 35.05
N ARG A 219 -13.92 3.69 36.05
CA ARG A 219 -14.48 3.28 37.36
C ARG A 219 -15.20 4.42 38.06
N THR A 220 -14.64 5.62 38.04
CA THR A 220 -15.27 6.81 38.64
C THR A 220 -16.59 7.16 37.94
N MET A 221 -16.63 7.07 36.59
CA MET A 221 -17.86 7.28 35.81
C MET A 221 -18.92 6.22 36.10
N ILE A 222 -18.54 4.95 36.27
CA ILE A 222 -19.46 3.87 36.66
C ILE A 222 -19.99 4.09 38.08
N ALA A 223 -19.13 4.51 39.02
CA ALA A 223 -19.55 4.79 40.40
C ALA A 223 -20.50 5.99 40.50
N GLN A 224 -20.36 6.96 39.61
CA GLN A 224 -21.21 8.16 39.56
C GLN A 224 -22.50 7.99 38.75
N SER A 225 -22.55 7.01 37.82
CA SER A 225 -23.73 6.75 37.00
C SER A 225 -24.47 5.51 37.51
N SER A 226 -25.77 5.65 37.81
CA SER A 226 -26.66 4.54 38.20
C SER A 226 -26.99 3.59 37.04
N LEU A 227 -26.06 3.38 36.11
CA LEU A 227 -26.22 2.62 34.88
C LEU A 227 -25.98 1.12 35.11
N LYS A 228 -27.04 0.34 34.97
CA LYS A 228 -27.05 -1.14 35.07
C LYS A 228 -26.35 -1.88 33.91
N ASN A 229 -25.75 -1.18 32.94
CA ASN A 229 -24.96 -1.78 31.84
C ASN A 229 -23.46 -1.84 32.16
N SER A 230 -23.12 -1.98 33.44
CA SER A 230 -21.78 -1.76 34.01
C SER A 230 -20.79 -2.92 33.85
N ALA A 231 -21.22 -4.11 33.39
CA ALA A 231 -20.35 -5.29 33.38
C ALA A 231 -19.21 -5.18 32.35
N LEU A 232 -19.51 -4.84 31.09
CA LEU A 232 -18.50 -4.74 30.03
C LEU A 232 -17.57 -3.52 30.21
N THR A 233 -18.08 -2.42 30.78
CA THR A 233 -17.28 -1.23 31.07
C THR A 233 -16.40 -1.41 32.30
N LEU A 234 -16.85 -2.17 33.31
CA LEU A 234 -16.03 -2.56 34.45
C LEU A 234 -14.94 -3.57 34.04
N GLU A 235 -15.28 -4.55 33.19
CA GLU A 235 -14.31 -5.51 32.64
C GLU A 235 -13.25 -4.80 31.79
N ALA A 236 -13.62 -3.78 31.00
CA ALA A 236 -12.66 -2.94 30.28
C ALA A 236 -11.70 -2.21 31.23
N ALA A 237 -12.20 -1.67 32.35
CA ALA A 237 -11.35 -1.02 33.36
C ALA A 237 -10.40 -2.03 34.05
N GLU A 238 -10.87 -3.24 34.35
CA GLU A 238 -10.05 -4.31 34.93
C GLU A 238 -8.95 -4.78 33.96
N ARG A 239 -9.27 -4.93 32.67
CA ARG A 239 -8.29 -5.27 31.62
C ARG A 239 -7.24 -4.16 31.41
N LEU A 240 -7.65 -2.91 31.59
CA LEU A 240 -6.74 -1.76 31.52
C LEU A 240 -5.85 -1.62 32.76
N GLU A 241 -6.27 -2.06 33.95
CA GLU A 241 -5.45 -2.04 35.17
C GLU A 241 -4.51 -3.25 35.26
N ASN A 242 -4.96 -4.42 34.81
CA ASN A 242 -4.19 -5.66 34.82
C ASN A 242 -3.28 -5.80 33.60
N PHE A 243 -2.59 -4.72 33.17
CA PHE A 243 -1.75 -4.65 31.96
C PHE A 243 -0.50 -5.58 31.94
N VAL A 244 -0.57 -6.75 32.60
CA VAL A 244 0.25 -7.95 32.42
C VAL A 244 0.17 -8.39 30.95
N GLY A 245 0.95 -7.72 30.11
CA GLY A 245 0.85 -7.86 28.65
C GLY A 245 1.17 -6.60 27.86
N LEU A 246 1.37 -5.44 28.49
CA LEU A 246 1.74 -4.21 27.77
C LEU A 246 3.01 -4.42 26.92
N ARG A 247 4.00 -5.14 27.45
CA ARG A 247 5.18 -5.57 26.71
C ARG A 247 4.82 -6.38 25.47
N TRP A 248 4.00 -7.42 25.63
CA TRP A 248 3.57 -8.26 24.51
C TRP A 248 2.80 -7.46 23.45
N ILE A 249 1.97 -6.49 23.86
CA ILE A 249 1.23 -5.61 22.95
C ILE A 249 2.19 -4.69 22.20
N ILE A 250 3.14 -4.05 22.88
CA ILE A 250 4.18 -3.20 22.26
C ILE A 250 4.99 -4.03 21.25
N ASP A 251 5.44 -5.23 21.63
CA ASP A 251 6.18 -6.14 20.76
C ASP A 251 5.34 -6.56 19.54
N THR A 252 4.03 -6.85 19.74
CA THR A 252 3.11 -7.21 18.67
C THR A 252 2.87 -6.04 17.71
N LEU A 253 2.62 -4.83 18.24
CA LEU A 253 2.46 -3.62 17.42
C LEU A 253 3.75 -3.29 16.66
N HIS A 254 4.92 -3.59 17.24
CA HIS A 254 6.21 -3.43 16.58
C HIS A 254 6.41 -4.44 15.45
N GLN A 255 6.07 -5.71 15.68
CA GLN A 255 6.10 -6.76 14.64
C GLN A 255 5.16 -6.45 13.47
N LEU A 256 3.99 -5.88 13.75
CA LEU A 256 3.03 -5.39 12.74
C LEU A 256 3.46 -4.06 12.08
N GLN A 257 4.65 -3.54 12.44
CA GLN A 257 5.23 -2.28 11.96
C GLN A 257 4.33 -1.06 12.21
N LEU A 258 3.43 -1.13 13.19
CA LEU A 258 2.50 -0.05 13.56
C LEU A 258 3.22 0.97 14.46
N ILE A 259 4.20 0.51 15.22
CA ILE A 259 5.12 1.32 16.02
C ILE A 259 6.57 0.90 15.81
N ASP A 260 7.50 1.83 15.97
CA ASP A 260 8.94 1.57 16.04
C ASP A 260 9.42 1.72 17.49
N ILE A 261 10.36 0.87 17.92
CA ILE A 261 11.07 1.03 19.19
C ILE A 261 12.38 1.77 18.89
N VAL A 262 12.55 2.98 19.44
CA VAL A 262 13.63 3.92 19.11
C VAL A 262 14.85 3.75 20.00
N LEU A 263 14.66 3.48 21.28
CA LEU A 263 15.75 3.19 22.24
C LEU A 263 15.30 2.10 23.20
N SER A 264 16.10 1.04 23.29
CA SER A 264 16.04 0.00 24.32
C SER A 264 17.38 0.06 25.05
N TYR A 265 17.40 0.75 26.20
CA TYR A 265 18.51 0.61 27.14
C TYR A 265 18.03 -0.37 28.23
N ASP A 266 18.69 -1.53 28.28
CA ASP A 266 18.46 -2.67 29.17
C ASP A 266 17.22 -3.55 28.94
N GLU A 267 17.38 -4.83 29.32
CA GLU A 267 16.37 -5.91 29.27
C GLU A 267 15.10 -5.62 30.08
N SER A 268 15.07 -4.52 30.84
CA SER A 268 13.88 -3.93 31.46
C SER A 268 13.28 -2.82 30.58
N LEU A 269 12.21 -3.15 29.84
CA LEU A 269 11.44 -2.22 28.99
C LEU A 269 10.76 -1.05 29.72
N SER A 270 10.95 -0.91 31.03
CA SER A 270 10.47 0.21 31.84
C SER A 270 11.08 1.57 31.46
N ARG A 271 11.88 1.66 30.39
CA ARG A 271 12.45 2.93 29.87
C ARG A 271 12.46 3.01 28.33
N GLY A 272 11.73 2.14 27.65
CA GLY A 272 11.69 2.12 26.18
C GLY A 272 11.01 3.36 25.60
N LEU A 273 11.55 3.87 24.50
CA LEU A 273 10.89 4.90 23.69
C LEU A 273 10.29 4.28 22.44
N ILE A 274 9.02 4.56 22.16
CA ILE A 274 8.33 4.14 20.95
C ILE A 274 7.94 5.33 20.07
N ARG A 275 7.66 5.06 18.80
CA ARG A 275 7.24 6.03 17.81
C ARG A 275 6.16 5.43 16.92
N LEU A 276 5.14 6.20 16.53
CA LEU A 276 4.16 5.74 15.55
C LEU A 276 4.82 5.60 14.17
N ASN A 277 4.60 4.45 13.52
CA ASN A 277 5.06 4.15 12.16
C ASN A 277 3.88 4.12 11.17
N ILE A 278 2.81 4.85 11.53
CA ILE A 278 1.61 5.05 10.73
C ILE A 278 1.31 6.55 10.73
N GLU A 279 0.85 7.08 9.61
CA GLU A 279 0.43 8.48 9.53
C GLU A 279 -0.75 8.75 10.52
N PRO A 280 -0.68 9.78 11.38
CA PRO A 280 -1.71 10.08 12.38
C PRO A 280 -3.12 10.24 11.79
N LYS A 281 -3.23 10.79 10.59
CA LYS A 281 -4.51 10.96 9.87
C LYS A 281 -5.14 9.62 9.48
N VAL A 282 -4.32 8.67 9.07
CA VAL A 282 -4.75 7.31 8.69
C VAL A 282 -5.16 6.55 9.94
N LEU A 283 -4.35 6.61 11.00
CA LEU A 283 -4.67 5.97 12.27
C LEU A 283 -5.95 6.52 12.91
N LYS A 284 -6.15 7.86 12.88
CA LYS A 284 -7.38 8.49 13.37
C LYS A 284 -8.62 7.96 12.64
N ARG A 285 -8.57 7.88 11.31
CA ARG A 285 -9.69 7.34 10.51
C ARG A 285 -9.97 5.88 10.80
N ALA A 286 -8.92 5.07 11.03
CA ALA A 286 -9.09 3.67 11.39
C ALA A 286 -9.74 3.51 12.77
N LEU A 287 -9.32 4.30 13.77
CA LEU A 287 -9.89 4.26 15.13
C LEU A 287 -11.33 4.78 15.21
N GLU A 288 -11.76 5.62 14.28
CA GLU A 288 -13.13 6.15 14.20
C GLU A 288 -14.08 5.25 13.39
N ASP A 289 -13.56 4.28 12.64
CA ASP A 289 -14.36 3.40 11.79
C ASP A 289 -14.98 2.25 12.63
N PRO A 290 -16.32 2.09 12.66
CA PRO A 290 -17.00 1.08 13.48
C PRO A 290 -16.56 -0.36 13.22
N ARG A 291 -15.95 -0.64 12.06
CA ARG A 291 -15.41 -1.97 11.72
C ARG A 291 -14.17 -2.35 12.53
N TYR A 292 -13.49 -1.39 13.13
CA TYR A 292 -12.28 -1.58 13.95
C TYR A 292 -12.60 -1.60 15.46
N CYS A 293 -13.83 -1.25 15.84
CA CYS A 293 -14.24 -1.11 17.24
C CYS A 293 -15.18 -2.25 17.71
N GLN A 294 -15.14 -3.42 17.06
CA GLN A 294 -15.92 -4.61 17.42
C GLN A 294 -15.16 -5.54 18.35
#